data_AF-A0AAW5IM98-F1
#
_entry.id   AF-A0AAW5IM98-F1
#
_cell.length_a   1.000
_cell.length_b   1.000
_cell.length_c   1.000
_cell.angle_alpha   90.00
_cell.angle_beta   90.00
_cell.angle_gamma   90.00
#
_symmetry.space_group_name_H-M   'P 1'
#
loop_
_entity.id
_entity.type
_entity.pdbx_description
1 polymer ?
#
loop_
_entity_poly.entity_id
_entity_poly.type
_entity_poly.pdbx_seq_one_letter_code
_entity_poly.pdbx_strand_id
1 'polypeptide(L)'
;MEQLVEMRILQDGVLKTLFYKGLSLQSYRDHYSFRKKRTWKINEYDLNQGLAALCRKDPSAKGRVEKGTLTQRDVEYIIEKASFGIIKLELSDYEY
;
A
#
# COMPACT_ATOMS: atom_id res chain seq x y z
N MET A 1 -8.12 -5.95 15.22
CA MET A 1 -9.39 -5.67 14.54
C MET A 1 -9.08 -5.40 13.09
N GLU A 2 -9.62 -6.20 12.17
CA GLU A 2 -9.44 -5.98 10.73
C GLU A 2 -10.16 -4.68 10.32
N GLN A 3 -9.47 -3.77 9.62
CA GLN A 3 -10.08 -2.53 9.13
C GLN A 3 -10.57 -2.72 7.69
N LEU A 4 -11.86 -2.45 7.48
CA LEU A 4 -12.46 -2.43 6.15
C LEU A 4 -12.36 -1.01 5.55
N VAL A 5 -12.00 -0.95 4.27
CA VAL A 5 -11.89 0.27 3.47
C VAL A 5 -12.98 0.23 2.41
N GLU A 6 -13.83 1.26 2.40
CA GLU A 6 -14.82 1.47 1.34
C GLU A 6 -14.10 1.86 0.05
N MET A 7 -14.44 1.18 -1.04
CA MET A 7 -13.99 1.50 -2.39
C MET A 7 -15.21 1.56 -3.31
N ARG A 8 -15.18 2.49 -4.27
CA ARG A 8 -16.21 2.59 -5.30
C ARG A 8 -15.61 2.29 -6.65
N ILE A 9 -16.15 1.29 -7.33
CA ILE A 9 -15.70 0.88 -8.66
C ILE A 9 -16.83 1.03 -9.66
N LEU A 10 -16.49 1.45 -10.88
CA LEU A 10 -17.44 1.46 -11.98
C LEU A 10 -17.42 0.07 -12.63
N GLN A 11 -18.53 -0.66 -12.51
CA GLN A 11 -18.67 -1.99 -13.11
C GLN A 11 -19.98 -2.04 -13.89
N ASP A 12 -19.90 -2.41 -15.17
CA ASP A 12 -21.06 -2.51 -16.07
C ASP A 12 -21.86 -1.19 -16.15
N GLY A 13 -21.18 -0.05 -16.06
CA GLY A 13 -21.81 1.29 -16.08
C GLY A 13 -22.45 1.72 -14.75
N VAL A 14 -22.42 0.87 -13.72
CA VAL A 14 -22.96 1.18 -12.38
C VAL A 14 -21.83 1.35 -11.38
N LEU A 15 -21.88 2.41 -10.58
CA LEU A 15 -20.94 2.60 -9.48
C LEU A 15 -21.32 1.68 -8.32
N LYS A 16 -20.50 0.64 -8.08
CA LYS A 16 -20.69 -0.32 -6.99
C LYS A 16 -19.77 0.03 -5.82
N THR A 17 -20.32 -0.04 -4.61
CA THR A 17 -19.55 0.11 -3.37
C THR A 17 -19.12 -1.26 -2.87
N LEU A 18 -17.83 -1.43 -2.60
CA LEU A 18 -17.21 -2.63 -2.08
C LEU A 18 -16.42 -2.32 -0.82
N PHE A 19 -16.27 -3.32 0.05
CA PHE A 19 -15.46 -3.21 1.27
C PHE A 19 -14.33 -4.23 1.19
N TYR A 20 -13.10 -3.73 1.24
CA TYR A 20 -11.89 -4.55 1.25
C TYR A 20 -11.19 -4.46 2.59
N LYS A 21 -10.39 -5.47 2.93
CA LYS A 21 -9.37 -5.28 3.96
C LYS A 21 -8.43 -4.16 3.49
N GLY A 22 -7.81 -3.45 4.43
CA GLY A 22 -6.87 -2.41 4.06
C GLY A 22 -5.84 -2.09 5.12
N LEU A 23 -4.78 -1.43 4.65
CA LEU A 23 -3.71 -0.93 5.47
C LEU A 23 -3.95 0.56 5.74
N SER A 24 -3.92 0.94 7.01
CA SER A 24 -3.92 2.34 7.41
C SER A 24 -2.50 2.81 7.67
N LEU A 25 -2.06 3.82 6.93
CA LEU A 25 -0.77 4.48 7.11
C LEU A 25 -1.01 5.84 7.78
N GLN A 26 -0.26 6.15 8.83
CA GLN A 26 -0.34 7.44 9.50
C GLN A 26 1.01 8.17 9.42
N SER A 27 0.97 9.45 9.08
CA SER A 27 2.14 10.33 9.17
C SER A 27 2.56 10.55 10.62
N TYR A 28 3.80 10.20 10.93
CA TYR A 28 4.39 10.34 12.27
C TYR A 28 5.17 11.66 12.43
N ARG A 29 5.85 12.11 11.37
CA ARG A 29 6.69 13.31 11.37
C ARG A 29 6.03 14.44 10.57
N ASP A 30 6.26 15.68 11.01
CA ASP A 30 6.00 16.88 10.21
C ASP A 30 7.14 17.02 9.18
N HIS A 31 7.02 16.33 8.05
CA HIS A 31 7.95 16.49 6.93
C HIS A 31 7.15 16.83 5.66
N TYR A 32 7.63 17.82 4.89
CA TYR A 32 6.92 18.42 3.76
C TYR A 32 5.50 18.94 4.12
N SER A 33 4.54 18.81 3.21
CA SER A 33 3.15 19.30 3.32
C SER A 33 2.25 18.42 4.18
N PHE A 34 2.78 17.33 4.74
CA PHE A 34 2.01 16.35 5.51
C PHE A 34 2.02 16.73 6.98
N ARG A 35 1.06 17.57 7.37
CA ARG A 35 0.81 17.88 8.79
C ARG A 35 0.61 16.57 9.55
N LYS A 36 1.21 16.46 10.74
CA LYS A 36 1.03 15.38 11.72
C LYS A 36 -0.43 14.91 11.75
N LYS A 37 -0.63 13.59 11.76
CA LYS A 37 -1.93 12.88 11.81
C LYS A 37 -2.69 12.70 10.48
N ARG A 38 -2.11 13.00 9.32
CA ARG A 38 -2.70 12.52 8.06
C ARG A 38 -2.68 11.00 8.03
N THR A 39 -3.84 10.39 7.83
CA THR A 39 -4.01 8.94 7.69
C THR A 39 -4.48 8.63 6.28
N TRP A 40 -3.80 7.69 5.63
CA TRP A 40 -4.19 7.14 4.34
C TRP A 40 -4.67 5.71 4.52
N LYS A 41 -5.73 5.33 3.82
CA LYS A 41 -6.24 3.97 3.77
C LYS A 41 -5.99 3.42 2.38
N ILE A 42 -5.18 2.36 2.30
CA ILE A 42 -4.91 1.64 1.06
C ILE A 42 -5.67 0.32 1.14
N ASN A 43 -6.54 0.06 0.16
CA ASN A 43 -7.33 -1.16 0.12
C ASN A 43 -6.49 -2.33 -0.42
N GLU A 44 -6.93 -3.56 -0.13
CA GLU A 44 -6.29 -4.80 -0.55
C GLU A 44 -6.16 -4.93 -2.07
N TYR A 45 -7.12 -4.40 -2.84
CA TYR A 45 -7.06 -4.44 -4.29
C TYR A 45 -5.84 -3.65 -4.82
N ASP A 46 -5.65 -2.42 -4.36
CA ASP A 46 -4.51 -1.59 -4.75
C ASP A 46 -3.18 -2.16 -4.23
N LEU A 47 -3.17 -2.74 -3.03
CA LEU A 47 -2.01 -3.48 -2.51
C LEU A 47 -1.65 -4.67 -3.41
N ASN A 48 -2.64 -5.43 -3.89
CA ASN A 48 -2.43 -6.53 -4.83
C ASN A 48 -1.93 -6.04 -6.19
N GLN A 49 -2.37 -4.88 -6.67
CA GLN A 49 -1.80 -4.27 -7.88
C GLN A 49 -0.33 -3.88 -7.66
N GLY A 50 0.02 -3.33 -6.50
CA GLY A 50 1.40 -3.04 -6.12
C GLY A 50 2.28 -4.29 -6.07
N LEU A 51 1.77 -5.38 -5.48
CA LEU A 51 2.41 -6.68 -5.43
C LEU A 51 2.65 -7.26 -6.83
N ALA A 52 1.64 -7.21 -7.70
CA ALA A 52 1.76 -7.65 -9.09
C ALA A 52 2.78 -6.80 -9.85
N ALA A 53 2.82 -5.49 -9.62
CA ALA A 53 3.83 -4.60 -10.21
C ALA A 53 5.24 -4.93 -9.73
N LEU A 54 5.42 -5.30 -8.45
CA LEU A 54 6.69 -5.76 -7.91
C LEU A 54 7.14 -7.06 -8.60
N CYS A 55 6.28 -8.07 -8.65
CA CYS A 55 6.59 -9.36 -9.29
C CYS A 55 6.90 -9.25 -10.79
N ARG A 56 6.30 -8.28 -11.49
CA ARG A 56 6.64 -7.99 -12.90
C ARG A 56 8.01 -7.34 -13.04
N LYS A 57 8.39 -6.46 -12.10
CA LYS A 57 9.68 -5.75 -12.10
C LYS A 57 10.83 -6.66 -11.68
N ASP A 58 10.61 -7.50 -10.67
CA ASP A 58 11.58 -8.45 -10.14
C ASP A 58 10.91 -9.83 -9.99
N PRO A 59 11.16 -10.76 -10.92
CA PRO A 59 10.61 -12.12 -10.86
C PRO A 59 10.99 -12.88 -9.58
N SER A 60 12.12 -12.55 -8.94
CA SER A 60 12.55 -13.19 -7.69
C SER A 60 11.70 -12.75 -6.49
N ALA A 61 11.01 -11.60 -6.60
CA ALA A 61 10.13 -11.09 -5.56
C ALA A 61 8.94 -12.02 -5.30
N LYS A 62 8.49 -12.79 -6.30
CA LYS A 62 7.40 -13.77 -6.13
C LYS A 62 7.73 -14.78 -5.03
N GLY A 63 8.97 -15.28 -5.02
CA GLY A 63 9.43 -16.20 -3.97
C GLY A 63 9.50 -15.55 -2.59
N ARG A 64 9.81 -14.25 -2.52
CA ARG A 64 9.79 -13.49 -1.25
C ARG A 64 8.38 -13.29 -0.73
N VAL A 65 7.43 -12.96 -1.61
CA VAL A 65 6.00 -12.82 -1.31
C VAL A 65 5.45 -14.12 -0.73
N GLU A 66 5.64 -15.24 -1.44
CA GLU A 66 5.11 -16.56 -1.04
C GLU A 66 5.68 -17.03 0.31
N LYS A 67 6.93 -16.68 0.61
CA LYS A 67 7.60 -17.01 1.87
C LYS A 67 7.35 -15.98 2.99
N GLY A 68 6.66 -14.87 2.71
CA GLY A 68 6.49 -13.79 3.68
C GLY A 68 7.80 -13.09 4.07
N THR A 69 8.80 -13.08 3.18
CA THR A 69 10.16 -12.53 3.40
C THR A 69 10.39 -11.25 2.61
N LEU A 70 9.36 -10.40 2.51
CA LEU A 70 9.45 -9.12 1.83
C LEU A 70 10.50 -8.23 2.51
N THR A 71 11.38 -7.65 1.68
CA THR A 71 12.34 -6.66 2.14
C THR A 71 11.65 -5.31 2.36
N GLN A 72 12.28 -4.42 3.11
CA GLN A 72 11.83 -3.04 3.25
C GLN A 72 11.59 -2.36 1.89
N ARG A 73 12.51 -2.54 0.94
CA ARG A 73 12.40 -1.97 -0.42
C ARG A 73 11.21 -2.53 -1.19
N ASP A 74 10.88 -3.80 -0.98
CA ASP A 74 9.68 -4.40 -1.58
C ASP A 74 8.42 -3.70 -1.02
N VAL A 75 8.36 -3.51 0.30
CA VAL A 75 7.23 -2.84 0.96
C VAL A 75 7.09 -1.38 0.50
N GLU A 76 8.18 -0.61 0.49
CA GLU A 76 8.18 0.77 0.00
C GLU A 76 7.65 0.87 -1.42
N TYR A 77 8.11 -0.03 -2.30
CA TYR A 77 7.68 -0.06 -3.70
C TYR A 77 6.20 -0.46 -3.85
N ILE A 78 5.72 -1.46 -3.10
CA ILE A 78 4.31 -1.86 -3.11
C ILE A 78 3.42 -0.68 -2.72
N ILE A 79 3.78 0.03 -1.64
CA ILE A 79 3.00 1.17 -1.14
C ILE A 79 3.05 2.35 -2.11
N GLU A 80 4.21 2.63 -2.70
CA GLU A 80 4.34 3.66 -3.74
C GLU A 80 3.40 3.36 -4.93
N LYS A 81 3.36 2.11 -5.40
CA LYS A 81 2.47 1.73 -6.52
C LYS A 81 1.00 1.69 -6.13
N ALA A 82 0.67 1.13 -4.98
CA ALA A 82 -0.71 1.06 -4.48
C ALA A 82 -1.30 2.45 -4.17
N SER A 83 -0.45 3.44 -3.88
CA SER A 83 -0.87 4.82 -3.64
C SER A 83 -0.77 5.72 -4.88
N PHE A 84 -0.54 5.15 -6.07
CA PHE A 84 -0.36 5.92 -7.32
C PHE A 84 0.78 6.95 -7.24
N GLY A 85 1.80 6.69 -6.42
CA GLY A 85 2.95 7.57 -6.19
C GLY A 85 2.69 8.70 -5.20
N ILE A 86 1.51 8.77 -4.58
CA ILE A 86 1.17 9.82 -3.61
C ILE A 86 1.93 9.62 -2.29
N ILE A 87 2.16 8.36 -1.90
CA ILE A 87 2.82 8.01 -0.65
C ILE A 87 4.13 7.31 -1.00
N LYS A 88 5.24 7.92 -0.59
CA LYS A 88 6.54 7.27 -0.56
C LYS A 88 6.93 7.06 0.89
N LEU A 89 7.11 5.79 1.26
CA LEU A 89 7.61 5.45 2.58
C LEU A 89 9.12 5.67 2.62
N GLU A 90 9.59 6.21 3.74
CA GLU A 90 11.01 6.32 4.08
C GLU A 90 11.21 5.46 5.32
N LEU A 91 11.31 4.14 5.13
CA LEU A 91 11.45 3.20 6.23
C LEU A 91 12.94 3.13 6.65
N SER A 92 13.61 4.24 6.94
CA SER A 92 15.01 4.18 7.43
C SER A 92 15.10 3.20 8.62
N ASP A 93 16.15 2.36 8.65
CA ASP A 93 16.46 1.46 9.77
C ASP A 93 16.45 2.27 11.07
N TYR A 94 15.37 2.14 11.84
CA TYR A 94 15.27 2.80 13.13
C TYR A 94 16.11 1.98 14.12
N GLU A 95 17.28 2.51 14.48
CA GLU A 95 17.95 2.13 15.73
C GLU A 95 17.03 2.52 16.90
N TYR A 96 16.73 1.55 17.76
CA TYR A 96 15.93 1.72 18.98
C TYR A 96 16.86 1.81 20.19
#